data_AF-A0A5A7Q813-F1
#
_entry.id   AF-A0A5A7Q813-F1
#
_cell.length_a   1.000
_cell.length_b   1.000
_cell.length_c   1.000
_cell.angle_alpha   90.00
_cell.angle_beta   90.00
_cell.angle_gamma   90.00
#
_symmetry.space_group_name_H-M   'P 1'
#
loop_
_entity.id
_entity.type
_entity.pdbx_description
1 polymer ?
#
loop_
_entity_poly.entity_id
_entity_poly.type
_entity_poly.pdbx_seq_one_letter_code
_entity_poly.pdbx_strand_id
1 'polypeptide(L)'
;MTTKYALCDNEWLLGLYENRSLWVPCFLKTFFWAGMSTTQRSESMNAFFDGYVHPKTSLKQFVQQYERALRDKVEKEVQADFKSFSQIVPCATTYEMEKQFQTVNTIFKFKEIQAEFVGKVVLRQFTRS
;
A
#
# COMPACT_ATOMS: atom_id res chain seq x y z
N MET A 1 -1.31 -28.34 -17.43
CA MET A 1 -2.41 -28.47 -16.45
C MET A 1 -3.70 -27.90 -17.03
N THR A 2 -3.69 -26.68 -17.57
CA THR A 2 -4.82 -26.04 -18.27
C THR A 2 -5.26 -26.77 -19.55
N THR A 3 -4.30 -27.20 -20.38
CA THR A 3 -4.58 -27.99 -21.62
C THR A 3 -5.13 -29.39 -21.33
N LYS A 4 -4.81 -29.97 -20.17
CA LYS A 4 -5.23 -31.32 -19.77
C LYS A 4 -6.70 -31.37 -19.35
N TYR A 5 -7.26 -30.24 -18.90
CA TYR A 5 -8.64 -30.14 -18.42
C TYR A 5 -9.51 -29.21 -19.28
N ALA A 6 -9.03 -28.81 -20.47
CA ALA A 6 -9.72 -27.86 -21.36
C ALA A 6 -10.15 -26.55 -20.67
N LEU A 7 -9.38 -26.08 -19.67
CA LEU A 7 -9.68 -24.85 -18.91
C LEU A 7 -9.15 -23.59 -19.62
N CYS A 8 -8.75 -23.72 -20.89
CA CYS A 8 -8.16 -22.64 -21.67
C CYS A 8 -9.13 -21.50 -21.98
N ASP A 9 -10.44 -21.76 -21.95
CA ASP A 9 -11.48 -20.76 -22.25
C ASP A 9 -11.86 -19.89 -21.04
N ASN A 10 -11.29 -20.17 -19.86
CA ASN A 10 -11.57 -19.39 -18.65
C ASN A 10 -10.36 -18.51 -18.29
N GLU A 11 -10.44 -17.24 -18.70
CA GLU A 11 -9.38 -16.25 -18.46
C GLU A 11 -9.02 -16.10 -16.97
N TRP A 12 -10.01 -16.20 -16.08
CA TRP A 12 -9.78 -16.09 -14.63
C TRP A 12 -8.94 -17.25 -14.10
N LEU A 13 -9.25 -18.48 -14.50
CA LEU A 13 -8.46 -19.66 -14.13
C LEU A 13 -7.06 -19.64 -14.73
N LEU A 14 -6.93 -19.13 -15.97
CA LEU A 14 -5.65 -18.96 -16.62
C LEU A 14 -4.77 -17.97 -15.84
N GLY A 15 -5.32 -16.79 -15.51
CA GLY A 15 -4.63 -15.79 -14.70
C GLY A 15 -4.25 -16.29 -13.31
N LEU A 16 -5.13 -17.08 -12.66
CA LEU A 16 -4.81 -17.71 -11.37
C LEU A 16 -3.64 -18.70 -11.47
N TYR A 17 -3.60 -19.48 -12.56
CA TYR A 17 -2.54 -20.45 -12.82
C TYR A 17 -1.21 -19.76 -13.17
N GLU A 18 -1.22 -18.69 -13.95
CA GLU A 18 -0.03 -17.90 -14.26
C GLU A 18 0.58 -17.31 -13.00
N ASN A 19 -0.25 -16.78 -12.10
CA ASN A 19 0.16 -16.17 -10.83
C ASN A 19 0.42 -17.18 -9.70
N ARG A 20 0.51 -18.48 -9.98
CA ARG A 20 0.72 -19.54 -8.98
C ARG A 20 1.97 -19.36 -8.12
N SER A 21 3.01 -18.70 -8.64
CA SER A 21 4.23 -18.41 -7.90
C SER A 21 3.99 -17.49 -6.69
N LEU A 22 2.93 -16.70 -6.69
CA LEU A 22 2.60 -15.74 -5.63
C LEU A 22 1.88 -16.37 -4.43
N TRP A 23 1.30 -17.56 -4.59
CA TRP A 23 0.44 -18.16 -3.56
C TRP A 23 0.66 -19.67 -3.33
N VAL A 24 1.26 -20.40 -4.27
CA VAL A 24 1.54 -21.83 -4.09
C VAL A 24 2.79 -22.03 -3.21
N PRO A 25 2.68 -22.75 -2.08
CA PRO A 25 3.77 -22.89 -1.10
C PRO A 25 5.10 -23.38 -1.68
N CYS A 26 5.07 -24.25 -2.70
CA CYS A 26 6.27 -24.78 -3.34
C CYS A 26 7.17 -23.69 -3.94
N PHE A 27 6.57 -22.63 -4.51
CA PHE A 27 7.30 -21.50 -5.09
C PHE A 27 7.65 -20.43 -4.05
N LEU A 28 6.97 -20.41 -2.91
CA LEU A 28 7.21 -19.45 -1.83
C LEU A 28 8.42 -19.81 -0.96
N LYS A 29 8.90 -21.06 -1.04
CA LYS A 29 10.07 -21.57 -0.29
C LYS A 29 11.38 -20.84 -0.59
N THR A 30 11.46 -20.11 -1.71
CA THR A 30 12.67 -19.37 -2.10
C THR A 30 12.70 -17.94 -1.57
N PHE A 31 11.62 -17.45 -0.94
CA PHE A 31 11.53 -16.09 -0.42
C PHE A 31 11.78 -16.08 1.10
N PHE A 32 12.74 -15.28 1.55
CA PHE A 32 12.98 -15.04 2.98
C PHE A 32 12.15 -13.84 3.45
N TRP A 33 11.17 -14.09 4.31
CA TRP A 33 10.23 -13.08 4.81
C TRP A 33 10.76 -12.49 6.13
N ALA A 34 11.90 -11.81 6.08
CA ALA A 34 12.52 -11.20 7.26
C ALA A 34 11.58 -10.15 7.89
N GLY A 35 11.20 -10.33 9.15
CA GLY A 35 10.55 -9.29 9.94
C GLY A 35 9.03 -9.17 9.82
N MET A 36 8.33 -10.08 9.12
CA MET A 36 6.87 -10.16 9.26
C MET A 36 6.51 -11.01 10.48
N SER A 37 5.86 -10.39 11.47
CA SER A 37 5.32 -11.13 12.61
C SER A 37 4.20 -12.06 12.13
N THR A 38 4.16 -13.30 12.62
CA THR A 38 3.21 -14.34 12.14
C THR A 38 1.75 -13.93 12.32
N THR A 39 1.44 -13.04 13.28
CA THR A 39 0.07 -12.57 13.57
C THR A 39 -0.33 -11.30 12.83
N GLN A 40 0.62 -10.48 12.35
CA GLN A 40 0.31 -9.23 11.63
C GLN A 40 -0.50 -9.50 10.36
N ARG A 41 -0.26 -10.66 9.73
CA ARG A 41 -1.02 -11.12 8.57
C ARG A 41 -2.48 -11.43 8.91
N SER A 42 -2.76 -12.09 10.04
CA SER A 42 -4.14 -12.33 10.48
C SER A 42 -4.81 -11.06 10.98
N GLU A 43 -4.09 -10.19 11.69
CA GLU A 43 -4.61 -8.91 12.20
C GLU A 43 -5.01 -7.99 11.04
N SER A 44 -4.15 -7.87 10.02
CA SER A 44 -4.46 -7.08 8.81
C SER A 44 -5.62 -7.64 8.00
N MET A 45 -5.73 -8.97 7.86
CA MET A 45 -6.89 -9.58 7.19
C MET A 45 -8.18 -9.39 7.99
N ASN A 46 -8.11 -9.51 9.32
CA ASN A 46 -9.26 -9.26 10.18
C ASN A 46 -9.70 -7.80 10.08
N ALA A 47 -8.77 -6.85 10.11
CA ALA A 47 -9.05 -5.43 9.92
C ALA A 47 -9.62 -5.11 8.53
N PHE A 48 -9.17 -5.81 7.48
CA PHE A 48 -9.70 -5.63 6.12
C PHE A 48 -11.16 -6.07 6.01
N PHE A 49 -11.53 -7.19 6.66
CA PHE A 49 -12.90 -7.72 6.65
C PHE A 49 -13.78 -7.20 7.79
N ASP A 50 -13.24 -6.33 8.66
CA ASP A 50 -13.97 -5.79 9.79
C ASP A 50 -15.19 -5.00 9.31
N GLY A 51 -16.36 -5.30 9.87
CA GLY A 51 -17.65 -4.77 9.42
C GLY A 51 -18.22 -5.35 8.12
N TYR A 52 -17.49 -6.18 7.36
CA TYR A 52 -17.98 -6.81 6.12
C TYR A 52 -18.40 -8.28 6.30
N VAL A 53 -17.65 -9.04 7.11
CA VAL A 53 -17.83 -10.49 7.27
C VAL A 53 -18.10 -10.84 8.73
N HIS A 54 -19.09 -11.70 8.95
CA HIS A 54 -19.46 -12.21 10.27
C HIS A 54 -19.53 -13.74 10.24
N PRO A 55 -19.46 -14.43 11.39
CA PRO A 55 -19.53 -15.89 11.43
C PRO A 55 -20.79 -16.51 10.79
N LYS A 56 -21.87 -15.71 10.66
CA LYS A 56 -23.14 -16.12 10.04
C LYS A 56 -23.25 -15.73 8.55
N THR A 57 -22.23 -15.10 7.98
CA THR A 57 -22.23 -14.69 6.56
C THR A 57 -22.15 -15.94 5.68
N SER A 58 -23.13 -16.14 4.81
CA SER A 58 -23.10 -17.24 3.84
C SER A 58 -22.00 -17.04 2.80
N LEU A 59 -21.53 -18.13 2.16
CA LEU A 59 -20.50 -18.05 1.13
C LEU A 59 -20.89 -17.10 -0.04
N LYS A 60 -22.16 -17.11 -0.44
CA LYS A 60 -22.67 -16.19 -1.47
C LYS A 60 -22.55 -14.73 -1.04
N GLN A 61 -22.93 -14.42 0.20
CA GLN A 61 -22.80 -13.07 0.75
C GLN A 61 -21.33 -12.68 0.94
N PHE A 62 -20.46 -13.64 1.29
CA PHE A 62 -19.03 -13.41 1.40
C PHE A 62 -18.42 -12.92 0.09
N VAL A 63 -18.74 -13.55 -1.05
CA VAL A 63 -18.24 -13.10 -2.36
C VAL A 63 -18.67 -11.66 -2.66
N GLN A 64 -19.94 -11.33 -2.40
CA GLN A 64 -20.45 -9.97 -2.62
C GLN A 64 -19.77 -8.94 -1.70
N GLN A 65 -19.55 -9.28 -0.43
CA GLN A 65 -18.89 -8.41 0.53
C GLN A 65 -17.39 -8.29 0.27
N TYR A 66 -16.75 -9.35 -0.22
CA TYR A 66 -15.35 -9.33 -0.64
C TYR A 66 -15.14 -8.32 -1.77
N GLU A 67 -15.97 -8.38 -2.82
CA GLU A 67 -15.88 -7.43 -3.92
C GLU A 67 -16.12 -5.98 -3.45
N ARG A 68 -17.04 -5.79 -2.50
CA ARG A 68 -17.29 -4.47 -1.90
C ARG A 68 -16.08 -3.97 -1.13
N ALA A 69 -15.53 -4.77 -0.22
CA ALA A 69 -14.35 -4.42 0.56
C ALA A 69 -13.14 -4.11 -0.35
N LEU A 70 -13.00 -4.85 -1.46
CA LEU A 70 -11.96 -4.60 -2.45
C LEU A 70 -12.15 -3.25 -3.15
N ARG A 71 -13.37 -2.93 -3.61
CA ARG A 71 -13.67 -1.62 -4.22
C ARG A 71 -13.42 -0.48 -3.25
N ASP A 72 -13.90 -0.60 -2.01
CA ASP A 72 -13.72 0.43 -0.97
C ASP A 72 -12.22 0.65 -0.67
N LYS A 73 -11.41 -0.41 -0.70
CA LYS A 73 -9.95 -0.30 -0.55
C LYS A 73 -9.32 0.46 -1.71
N VAL A 74 -9.65 0.10 -2.95
CA VAL A 74 -9.13 0.79 -4.15
C VAL A 74 -9.53 2.26 -4.14
N GLU A 75 -10.78 2.59 -3.79
CA GLU A 75 -11.23 3.97 -3.70
C GLU A 75 -10.46 4.75 -2.63
N LYS A 76 -10.22 4.16 -1.45
CA LYS A 76 -9.40 4.77 -0.40
C LYS A 76 -7.96 5.00 -0.87
N GLU A 77 -7.36 4.07 -1.60
CA GLU A 77 -6.02 4.22 -2.19
C GLU A 77 -6.00 5.36 -3.20
N VAL A 78 -6.96 5.41 -4.14
CA VAL A 78 -7.09 6.50 -5.12
C VAL A 78 -7.29 7.85 -4.42
N GLN A 79 -8.09 7.90 -3.36
CA GLN A 79 -8.30 9.13 -2.60
C GLN A 79 -7.03 9.54 -1.84
N ALA A 80 -6.29 8.59 -1.28
CA ALA A 80 -5.02 8.84 -0.60
C ALA A 80 -3.98 9.36 -1.59
N ASP A 81 -3.88 8.76 -2.77
CA ASP A 81 -3.02 9.20 -3.86
C ASP A 81 -3.41 10.60 -4.31
N PHE A 82 -4.70 10.84 -4.59
CA PHE A 82 -5.17 12.17 -4.98
C PHE A 82 -4.86 13.23 -3.91
N LYS A 83 -5.07 12.93 -2.62
CA LYS A 83 -4.67 13.83 -1.52
C LYS A 83 -3.15 14.04 -1.48
N SER A 84 -2.38 12.99 -1.74
CA SER A 84 -0.93 13.04 -1.80
C SER A 84 -0.42 13.80 -3.03
N PHE A 85 -1.16 13.91 -4.12
CA PHE A 85 -0.74 14.66 -5.32
C PHE A 85 -1.31 16.08 -5.38
N SER A 86 -2.50 16.32 -4.82
CA SER A 86 -3.20 17.62 -4.88
C SER A 86 -2.63 18.68 -3.92
N GLN A 87 -1.85 18.29 -2.93
CA GLN A 87 -1.26 19.21 -1.95
C GLN A 87 0.20 19.50 -2.26
N ILE A 88 0.49 20.45 -3.17
CA ILE A 88 1.84 20.99 -3.29
C ILE A 88 2.20 21.65 -1.95
N VAL A 89 3.14 21.05 -1.21
CA VAL A 89 3.62 21.60 0.05
C VAL A 89 4.57 22.76 -0.26
N PRO A 90 4.29 23.99 0.17
CA PRO A 90 5.19 25.12 -0.08
C PRO A 90 6.57 24.87 0.53
N CYS A 91 7.62 25.39 -0.11
CA CYS A 91 8.95 25.39 0.48
C CYS A 91 8.94 26.22 1.78
N ALA A 92 9.53 25.68 2.84
CA ALA A 92 9.64 26.31 4.14
C ALA A 92 10.77 27.35 4.16
N THR A 93 11.74 27.23 3.25
CA THR A 93 12.85 28.17 3.09
C THR A 93 12.96 28.67 1.65
N THR A 94 13.79 29.69 1.45
CA THR A 94 14.11 30.23 0.11
C THR A 94 15.26 29.49 -0.59
N TYR A 95 15.73 28.35 -0.06
CA TYR A 95 16.84 27.62 -0.66
C TYR A 95 16.42 26.89 -1.95
N GLU A 96 17.17 27.09 -3.04
CA GLU A 96 16.89 26.46 -4.34
C GLU A 96 16.96 24.92 -4.29
N MET A 97 17.77 24.35 -3.38
CA MET A 97 17.79 22.90 -3.16
C MET A 97 16.42 22.36 -2.72
N GLU A 98 15.67 23.12 -1.94
CA GLU A 98 14.36 22.69 -1.43
C GLU A 98 13.33 22.58 -2.56
N LYS A 99 13.36 23.50 -3.53
CA LYS A 99 12.54 23.41 -4.75
C LYS A 99 12.87 22.17 -5.57
N GLN A 100 14.15 21.80 -5.66
CA GLN A 100 14.55 20.56 -6.34
C GLN A 100 14.03 19.33 -5.59
N PHE A 101 14.17 19.30 -4.25
CA PHE A 101 13.65 18.20 -3.43
C PHE A 101 12.13 18.04 -3.53
N GLN A 102 11.40 19.16 -3.59
CA GLN A 102 9.94 19.21 -3.75
C GLN A 102 9.49 18.57 -5.07
N THR A 103 10.26 18.76 -6.15
CA THR A 103 9.91 18.27 -7.49
C THR A 103 10.22 16.78 -7.66
N VAL A 104 11.23 16.27 -6.93
CA VAL A 104 11.75 14.91 -7.10
C VAL A 104 11.14 13.90 -6.11
N ASN A 105 10.67 14.35 -4.95
CA ASN A 105 10.19 13.45 -3.88
C ASN A 105 8.68 13.48 -3.70
N THR A 106 8.11 12.36 -3.24
CA THR A 106 6.73 12.31 -2.75
C THR A 106 6.53 13.34 -1.64
N ILE A 107 5.35 13.97 -1.61
CA ILE A 107 4.98 14.99 -0.61
C ILE A 107 5.23 14.51 0.85
N PHE A 108 5.00 13.24 1.15
CA PHE A 108 5.32 12.65 2.45
C PHE A 108 6.81 12.76 2.80
N LYS A 109 7.69 12.32 1.88
CA LYS A 109 9.15 12.37 2.06
C LYS A 109 9.66 13.81 2.12
N PHE A 110 9.07 14.70 1.32
CA PHE A 110 9.41 16.11 1.36
C PHE A 110 9.08 16.77 2.71
N LYS A 111 7.92 16.46 3.33
CA LYS A 111 7.57 16.97 4.66
C LYS A 111 8.52 16.50 5.76
N GLU A 112 8.98 15.26 5.73
CA GLU A 112 9.99 14.76 6.69
C GLU A 112 11.30 15.55 6.59
N ILE A 113 11.77 15.77 5.36
CA ILE A 113 13.00 16.55 5.10
C ILE A 113 12.83 17.99 5.56
N GLN A 114 11.69 18.62 5.27
CA GLN A 114 11.40 19.98 5.73
C GLN A 114 11.44 20.10 7.25
N ALA A 115 10.84 19.15 7.98
CA ALA A 115 10.84 19.16 9.44
C ALA A 115 12.26 19.08 10.01
N GLU A 116 13.12 18.24 9.43
CA GLU A 116 14.52 18.15 9.82
C GLU A 116 15.31 19.42 9.47
N PHE A 117 15.06 20.00 8.29
CA PHE A 117 15.73 21.21 7.82
C PHE A 117 15.39 22.42 8.70
N VAL A 118 14.10 22.63 8.99
CA VAL A 118 13.62 23.70 9.87
C VAL A 118 14.20 23.53 11.28
N GLY A 119 14.19 22.31 11.82
CA GLY A 119 14.79 22.01 13.12
C GLY A 119 16.27 22.40 13.19
N LYS A 120 17.05 22.07 12.15
CA LYS A 120 18.49 22.42 12.07
C LYS A 120 18.76 23.90 11.86
N VAL A 121 17.91 24.61 11.09
CA VAL A 121 18.04 26.05 10.85
C VAL A 121 17.74 26.86 12.12
N VAL A 122 16.68 26.50 12.86
CA VAL A 122 16.32 27.17 14.13
C VAL A 122 17.41 26.96 15.19
N LEU A 123 17.95 25.75 15.32
CA LEU A 123 19.05 25.47 16.24
C LEU A 123 20.32 26.27 15.92
N ARG A 124 20.64 26.46 14.63
CA ARG A 124 21.80 27.26 14.21
C ARG A 124 21.67 28.75 14.52
N GLN A 125 20.45 29.30 14.48
CA GLN A 125 20.21 30.70 14.87
C GLN A 125 20.35 30.91 16.38
N PHE A 126 19.93 29.93 17.19
CA PHE A 126 20.08 29.97 18.65
C PHE A 126 21.52 29.80 19.14
N THR A 127 22.35 29.00 18.47
CA THR A 127 23.77 28.82 18.84
C THR A 127 24.69 29.98 18.43
N ARG A 128 24.16 31.01 17.75
CA ARG A 128 24.91 32.19 17.31
C ARG A 128 24.59 33.46 18.10
N SER A 129 23.79 33.35 19.16
CA SER A 129 23.49 34.43 20.11
C SER A 129 24.20 34.21 21.44
#